data_AF-A0A645H7Z0-F1
#
_entry.id   AF-A0A645H7Z0-F1
#
_cell.length_a   1.000
_cell.length_b   1.000
_cell.length_c   1.000
_cell.angle_alpha   90.00
_cell.angle_beta   90.00
_cell.angle_gamma   90.00
#
_symmetry.space_group_name_H-M   'P 1'
#
loop_
_entity.id
_entity.type
_entity.pdbx_description
1 polymer ?
#
loop_
_entity_poly.entity_id
_entity_poly.type
_entity_poly.pdbx_seq_one_letter_code
_entity_poly.pdbx_strand_id
1 'polypeptide(L)'
;MWSVANRNLRQRGIGNTNPIKFARCIQELEKIYDVRNGSAGKRSLDGNNFPPKTQSDLAEQFGVSEKQLRNYKNLLTLVPELQDSIEQGILSPTVGYKVLAKLSKEQQDREYQRIRNNFIRLENR
;
A
#
# COMPACT_ATOMS: atom_id res chain seq x y z
N MET A 1 30.01 4.02 0.59
CA MET A 1 28.92 5.01 0.82
C MET A 1 27.52 4.54 0.40
N TRP A 2 27.35 3.37 -0.23
CA TRP A 2 26.05 2.81 -0.65
C TRP A 2 25.25 2.10 0.47
N SER A 3 25.90 1.76 1.60
CA SER A 3 25.27 1.06 2.73
C SER A 3 24.46 1.99 3.66
N VAL A 4 24.88 3.25 3.79
CA VAL A 4 24.30 4.18 4.78
C VAL A 4 22.93 4.69 4.32
N ALA A 5 22.74 4.95 3.02
CA ALA A 5 21.44 5.34 2.47
C ALA A 5 20.38 4.23 2.62
N ASN A 6 20.76 2.97 2.39
CA ASN A 6 19.86 1.82 2.51
C ASN A 6 19.50 1.51 3.97
N ARG A 7 20.47 1.68 4.89
CA ARG A 7 20.23 1.57 6.35
C ARG A 7 19.32 2.68 6.88
N ASN A 8 19.44 3.90 6.37
CA ASN A 8 18.64 5.04 6.80
C ASN A 8 17.14 4.92 6.41
N LEU A 9 16.82 4.29 5.27
CA LEU A 9 15.43 3.93 4.91
C LEU A 9 14.87 2.85 5.85
N ARG A 10 15.67 1.82 6.17
CA ARG A 10 15.31 0.73 7.08
C ARG A 10 15.06 1.19 8.52
N GLN A 11 15.83 2.16 9.01
CA GLN A 11 15.73 2.66 10.39
C GLN A 11 14.72 3.81 10.58
N ARG A 12 14.33 4.55 9.52
CA ARG A 12 13.40 5.69 9.63
C ARG A 12 12.00 5.46 9.03
N GLY A 13 11.74 4.36 8.32
CA GLY A 13 10.47 4.18 7.60
C GLY A 13 10.07 2.73 7.27
N ILE A 14 10.57 1.72 7.96
CA ILE A 14 10.06 0.33 7.78
C ILE A 14 9.35 -0.18 9.05
N GLY A 15 9.70 0.34 10.22
CA GLY A 15 9.02 0.00 11.48
C GLY A 15 7.72 0.75 11.76
N ASN A 16 7.49 1.91 11.13
CA ASN A 16 6.35 2.79 11.42
C ASN A 16 5.87 3.60 10.20
N THR A 17 5.83 2.99 9.01
CA THR A 17 5.24 3.66 7.86
C THR A 17 3.76 3.38 7.83
N ASN A 18 2.99 4.45 7.86
CA ASN A 18 1.56 4.41 7.62
C ASN A 18 1.31 3.59 6.31
N PRO A 19 0.56 2.49 6.40
CA PRO A 19 0.42 1.48 5.34
C PRO A 19 -0.23 2.06 4.07
N ILE A 20 -1.10 3.06 4.20
CA ILE A 20 -1.73 3.75 3.06
C ILE A 20 -0.68 4.61 2.35
N LYS A 21 0.13 5.35 3.10
CA LYS A 21 1.26 6.13 2.54
C LYS A 21 2.28 5.22 1.86
N PHE A 22 2.58 4.06 2.45
CA PHE A 22 3.46 3.07 1.83
C PHE A 22 2.89 2.56 0.51
N ALA A 23 1.60 2.23 0.46
CA ALA A 23 0.93 1.81 -0.76
C ALA A 23 1.00 2.87 -1.87
N ARG A 24 0.79 4.15 -1.54
CA ARG A 24 0.93 5.27 -2.48
C ARG A 24 2.36 5.41 -3.00
N CYS A 25 3.35 5.26 -2.10
CA CYS A 25 4.76 5.29 -2.48
C CYS A 25 5.11 4.19 -3.50
N ILE A 26 4.60 2.96 -3.30
CA ILE A 26 4.80 1.87 -4.26
C ILE A 26 4.20 2.24 -5.63
N GLN A 27 2.96 2.75 -5.67
CA GLN A 27 2.28 3.10 -6.92
C GLN A 27 3.02 4.21 -7.70
N GLU A 28 3.52 5.23 -7.01
CA GLU A 28 4.29 6.31 -7.65
C GLU A 28 5.66 5.82 -8.14
N LEU A 29 6.35 4.96 -7.38
CA LEU A 29 7.61 4.37 -7.85
C LEU A 29 7.40 3.48 -9.07
N GLU A 30 6.34 2.68 -9.09
CA GLU A 30 5.98 1.89 -10.27
C GLU A 30 5.75 2.78 -11.50
N LYS A 31 5.10 3.93 -11.32
CA LYS A 31 4.90 4.92 -12.39
C LYS A 31 6.21 5.57 -12.86
N ILE A 32 7.09 5.97 -11.94
CA ILE A 32 8.38 6.61 -12.26
C ILE A 32 9.29 5.65 -13.04
N TYR A 33 9.36 4.39 -12.60
CA TYR A 33 10.24 3.38 -13.21
C TYR A 33 9.58 2.61 -14.38
N ASP A 34 8.37 3.00 -14.81
CA ASP A 34 7.56 2.30 -15.81
C ASP A 34 7.43 0.79 -15.54
N VAL A 35 7.23 0.43 -14.27
CA VAL A 35 7.01 -0.95 -13.82
C VAL A 35 5.59 -1.37 -14.24
N ARG A 36 5.48 -2.12 -15.33
CA ARG A 36 4.19 -2.60 -15.86
C ARG A 36 3.83 -4.00 -15.32
N ASN A 37 2.56 -4.23 -15.01
CA ASN A 37 2.02 -5.56 -14.72
C ASN A 37 1.68 -6.27 -16.05
N GLY A 38 2.39 -7.34 -16.41
CA GLY A 38 2.09 -8.17 -17.59
C GLY A 38 3.17 -8.12 -18.68
N SER A 39 3.17 -9.14 -19.54
CA SER A 39 4.22 -9.50 -20.50
C SER A 39 4.71 -8.34 -21.38
N ALA A 40 6.03 -8.10 -21.33
CA ALA A 40 6.93 -7.54 -22.35
C ALA A 40 6.29 -6.74 -23.52
N GLY A 41 5.47 -5.73 -23.23
CA GLY A 41 4.95 -4.80 -24.23
C GLY A 41 5.96 -3.67 -24.45
N LYS A 42 6.26 -3.36 -25.72
CA LYS A 42 7.25 -2.36 -26.17
C LYS A 42 7.35 -1.14 -25.24
N ARG A 43 8.60 -0.83 -24.90
CA ARG A 43 9.02 0.34 -24.11
C ARG A 43 8.50 1.59 -24.80
N SER A 44 7.71 2.39 -24.10
CA SER A 44 7.54 3.78 -24.51
C SER A 44 8.85 4.46 -24.19
N LEU A 45 9.62 4.85 -25.20
CA LEU A 45 10.85 5.62 -25.07
C LEU A 45 10.56 7.09 -24.65
N ASP A 46 9.47 7.30 -23.93
CA ASP A 46 8.98 8.62 -23.57
C ASP A 46 9.61 9.04 -22.24
N GLY A 47 10.78 9.67 -22.35
CA GLY A 47 11.21 10.76 -21.46
C GLY A 47 11.76 10.44 -20.06
N ASN A 48 11.57 9.24 -19.50
CA ASN A 48 12.13 8.92 -18.18
C ASN A 48 13.56 8.37 -18.29
N ASN A 49 14.55 9.15 -17.86
CA ASN A 49 15.98 8.78 -17.86
C ASN A 49 16.36 7.77 -16.75
N PHE A 50 15.38 7.17 -16.07
CA PHE A 50 15.62 6.18 -15.03
C PHE A 50 15.77 4.78 -15.63
N PRO A 51 16.68 3.94 -15.11
CA PRO A 51 16.72 2.53 -15.52
C PRO A 51 15.39 1.87 -15.15
N PRO A 52 14.79 1.08 -16.06
CA PRO A 52 13.53 0.39 -15.77
C PRO A 52 13.73 -0.55 -14.59
N LYS A 53 12.70 -0.67 -13.75
CA LYS A 53 12.66 -1.61 -12.63
C LYS A 53 11.53 -2.61 -12.80
N THR A 54 11.66 -3.74 -12.10
CA THR A 54 10.62 -4.75 -11.93
C THR A 54 9.98 -4.64 -10.55
N GLN A 55 8.85 -5.32 -10.34
CA GLN A 55 8.29 -5.47 -8.98
C GLN A 55 9.24 -6.20 -8.04
N SER A 56 10.03 -7.14 -8.55
CA SER A 56 11.06 -7.86 -7.78
C SER A 56 12.14 -6.89 -7.27
N ASP A 57 12.61 -5.97 -8.10
CA ASP A 57 13.61 -4.96 -7.70
C ASP A 57 13.07 -4.03 -6.61
N LEU A 58 11.80 -3.63 -6.72
CA LEU A 58 11.14 -2.82 -5.69
C LEU A 58 10.97 -3.63 -4.39
N ALA A 59 10.57 -4.90 -4.50
CA ALA A 59 10.37 -5.79 -3.35
C ALA A 59 11.68 -5.98 -2.57
N GLU A 60 12.79 -6.23 -3.27
CA GLU A 60 14.13 -6.32 -2.70
C GLU A 60 14.55 -5.02 -2.03
N GLN A 61 14.33 -3.87 -2.71
CA GLN A 61 14.64 -2.55 -2.17
C GLN A 61 13.91 -2.27 -0.85
N PHE A 62 12.65 -2.70 -0.74
CA PHE A 62 11.84 -2.55 0.47
C PHE A 62 12.02 -3.69 1.49
N GLY A 63 12.74 -4.77 1.15
CA GLY A 63 12.90 -5.94 2.01
C GLY A 63 11.58 -6.66 2.29
N VAL A 64 10.66 -6.66 1.33
CA VAL A 64 9.36 -7.34 1.40
C VAL A 64 9.21 -8.28 0.20
N SER A 65 8.27 -9.20 0.25
CA SER A 65 7.89 -10.00 -0.93
C SER A 65 7.08 -9.16 -1.93
N GLU A 66 7.12 -9.54 -3.21
CA GLU A 66 6.24 -8.97 -4.25
C GLU A 66 4.75 -9.09 -3.87
N LYS A 67 4.39 -10.21 -3.22
CA LYS A 67 3.04 -10.42 -2.69
C LYS A 67 2.67 -9.36 -1.66
N GLN A 68 3.60 -8.97 -0.78
CA GLN A 68 3.37 -7.90 0.19
C GLN A 68 3.21 -6.55 -0.51
N LEU A 69 4.01 -6.22 -1.54
CA LEU A 69 3.79 -5.00 -2.32
C LEU A 69 2.39 -4.95 -2.92
N ARG A 70 1.93 -6.04 -3.54
CA ARG A 70 0.58 -6.15 -4.09
C ARG A 70 -0.49 -6.00 -3.00
N ASN A 71 -0.31 -6.63 -1.85
CA ASN A 71 -1.22 -6.50 -0.72
C ASN A 71 -1.33 -5.05 -0.24
N TYR A 72 -0.22 -4.31 -0.12
CA TYR A 72 -0.28 -2.90 0.25
C TYR A 72 -1.04 -2.07 -0.79
N LYS A 73 -0.77 -2.26 -2.09
CA LYS A 73 -1.52 -1.57 -3.15
C LYS A 73 -3.03 -1.82 -3.10
N ASN A 74 -3.46 -3.02 -2.67
CA ASN A 74 -4.88 -3.32 -2.48
C ASN A 74 -5.54 -2.42 -1.42
N LEU A 75 -4.78 -1.78 -0.51
CA LEU A 75 -5.36 -0.83 0.43
C LEU A 75 -5.87 0.44 -0.24
N LEU A 76 -5.32 0.81 -1.40
CA LEU A 76 -5.76 1.97 -2.17
C LEU A 76 -7.10 1.72 -2.89
N THR A 77 -7.57 0.47 -2.94
CA THR A 77 -8.90 0.13 -3.46
C THR A 77 -9.99 0.29 -2.40
N LEU A 78 -9.65 0.63 -1.17
CA LEU A 78 -10.63 0.85 -0.10
C LEU A 78 -11.33 2.22 -0.27
N VAL A 79 -12.55 2.36 0.26
CA VAL A 79 -13.19 3.67 0.44
C VAL A 79 -12.35 4.57 1.38
N PRO A 80 -12.40 5.90 1.22
CA PRO A 80 -11.55 6.83 1.98
C PRO A 80 -11.62 6.61 3.50
N GLU A 81 -12.80 6.38 4.04
CA GLU A 81 -13.05 6.24 5.48
C GLU A 81 -12.36 5.00 6.07
N LEU A 82 -12.28 3.91 5.30
CA LEU A 82 -11.53 2.71 5.68
C LEU A 82 -10.02 2.93 5.56
N GLN A 83 -9.56 3.73 4.59
CA GLN A 83 -8.15 4.12 4.51
C GLN A 83 -7.76 4.93 5.76
N ASP A 84 -8.54 5.95 6.11
CA ASP A 84 -8.32 6.80 7.29
C ASP A 84 -8.32 5.98 8.59
N SER A 85 -9.24 5.03 8.72
CA SER A 85 -9.29 4.13 9.88
C SER A 85 -8.01 3.28 10.02
N ILE A 86 -7.42 2.87 8.91
CA ILE A 86 -6.14 2.14 8.90
C ILE A 86 -4.98 3.10 9.21
N GLU A 87 -5.00 4.32 8.67
CA GLU A 87 -3.99 5.35 8.95
C GLU A 87 -3.94 5.72 10.44
N GLN A 88 -5.09 5.77 11.09
CA GLN A 88 -5.27 6.06 12.51
C GLN A 88 -4.99 4.86 13.43
N GLY A 89 -4.75 3.68 12.87
CA GLY A 89 -4.49 2.44 13.63
C GLY A 89 -5.74 1.81 14.26
N ILE A 90 -6.94 2.30 13.92
CA ILE A 90 -8.22 1.70 14.34
C ILE A 90 -8.40 0.32 13.69
N LEU A 91 -8.00 0.20 12.42
CA LEU A 91 -8.05 -1.04 11.65
C LEU A 91 -6.65 -1.53 11.29
N SER A 92 -6.43 -2.83 11.44
CA SER A 92 -5.17 -3.44 10.98
C SER A 92 -5.08 -3.44 9.46
N PRO A 93 -3.90 -3.20 8.87
CA PRO A 93 -3.72 -3.22 7.41
C PRO A 93 -4.02 -4.60 6.83
N THR A 94 -3.73 -5.65 7.59
CA THR A 94 -4.00 -7.04 7.20
C THR A 94 -5.48 -7.32 6.97
N VAL A 95 -6.36 -6.79 7.82
CA VAL A 95 -7.82 -6.86 7.60
C VAL A 95 -8.18 -6.08 6.34
N GLY A 96 -7.61 -4.88 6.17
CA GLY A 96 -7.75 -4.05 4.98
C GLY A 96 -7.54 -4.82 3.67
N TYR A 97 -6.34 -5.34 3.44
CA TYR A 97 -6.02 -5.96 2.15
C TYR A 97 -6.47 -7.42 1.99
N LYS A 98 -6.70 -8.18 3.09
CA LYS A 98 -7.14 -9.58 2.98
C LYS A 98 -8.66 -9.75 2.89
N VAL A 99 -9.41 -8.83 3.49
CA VAL A 99 -10.88 -8.92 3.63
C VAL A 99 -11.53 -7.74 2.92
N LEU A 100 -11.31 -6.52 3.38
CA LEU A 100 -12.06 -5.34 2.92
C LEU A 100 -11.83 -5.02 1.44
N ALA A 101 -10.59 -5.19 0.96
CA ALA A 101 -10.24 -4.95 -0.44
C ALA A 101 -10.88 -5.95 -1.43
N LYS A 102 -11.50 -7.04 -0.94
CA LYS A 102 -12.22 -8.01 -1.76
C LYS A 102 -13.73 -7.73 -1.84
N LEU A 103 -14.21 -6.76 -1.08
CA LEU A 103 -15.61 -6.37 -1.03
C LEU A 103 -15.92 -5.31 -2.10
N SER A 104 -17.17 -5.27 -2.57
CA SER A 104 -17.67 -4.15 -3.37
C SER A 104 -17.63 -2.84 -2.57
N LYS A 105 -17.71 -1.69 -3.24
CA LYS A 105 -17.70 -0.39 -2.55
C LYS A 105 -18.87 -0.26 -1.58
N GLU A 106 -20.06 -0.69 -1.99
CA GLU A 106 -21.26 -0.68 -1.14
C GLU A 106 -21.12 -1.63 0.06
N GLN A 107 -20.44 -2.76 -0.11
CA GLN A 107 -20.13 -3.67 1.00
C GLN A 107 -19.11 -3.04 1.96
N GLN A 108 -18.08 -2.38 1.44
CA GLN A 108 -17.09 -1.67 2.26
C GLN A 108 -17.75 -0.57 3.10
N ASP A 109 -18.63 0.23 2.49
CA ASP A 109 -19.39 1.27 3.21
C ASP A 109 -20.25 0.68 4.32
N ARG A 110 -20.94 -0.44 4.06
CA ARG A 110 -21.73 -1.14 5.08
C ARG A 110 -20.87 -1.64 6.23
N GLU A 111 -19.70 -2.21 5.95
CA GLU A 111 -18.77 -2.66 6.99
C GLU A 111 -18.20 -1.48 7.79
N TYR A 112 -17.89 -0.35 7.15
CA TYR A 112 -17.48 0.86 7.86
C TYR A 112 -18.56 1.35 8.84
N GLN A 113 -19.82 1.43 8.40
CA GLN A 113 -20.92 1.84 9.31
C GLN A 113 -21.10 0.85 10.47
N ARG A 114 -20.94 -0.45 10.23
CA ARG A 114 -20.98 -1.48 11.29
C ARG A 114 -19.87 -1.27 12.33
N ILE A 115 -18.64 -1.06 11.88
CA ILE A 115 -17.48 -0.82 12.74
C ILE A 115 -17.71 0.45 13.58
N ARG A 116 -18.12 1.55 12.93
CA ARG A 116 -18.41 2.83 13.58
C ARG A 116 -19.48 2.69 14.66
N ASN A 117 -20.60 2.04 14.35
CA ASN A 117 -21.69 1.85 15.31
C ASN A 117 -21.28 0.99 16.50
N ASN A 118 -20.43 -0.03 16.28
CA ASN A 118 -19.89 -0.85 17.36
C ASN A 118 -18.99 -0.01 18.29
N PHE A 119 -18.10 0.80 17.70
CA PHE A 119 -17.21 1.66 18.47
C PHE A 119 -17.97 2.64 19.39
N ILE A 120 -18.98 3.33 18.86
CA ILE A 120 -19.84 4.24 19.64
C ILE A 120 -20.55 3.50 20.80
N ARG A 121 -20.99 2.25 20.58
CA ARG A 121 -21.62 1.45 21.65
C ARG A 121 -20.64 1.07 22.76
N LEU A 122 -19.35 0.95 22.47
CA LEU A 122 -18.32 0.62 23.46
C LEU A 122 -17.91 1.84 24.28
N GLU A 123 -17.87 3.04 23.68
CA GLU A 123 -17.55 4.28 24.40
C GLU A 123 -18.65 4.73 25.37
N ASN A 124 -19.91 4.34 25.12
CA ASN A 124 -21.06 4.70 25.96
C ASN A 124 -21.37 3.67 27.06
N ARG A 125 -20.42 2.78 27.40
CA ARG A 125 -20.52 1.81 28.50
C ARG A 125 -19.55 2.17 29.62
#